data_AF-A0AAU9UKJ1-F1
#
_entry.id   AF-A0AAU9UKJ1-F1
#
_cell.length_a   1.000
_cell.length_b   1.000
_cell.length_c   1.000
_cell.angle_alpha   90.00
_cell.angle_beta   90.00
_cell.angle_gamma   90.00
#
_symmetry.space_group_name_H-M   'P 1'
#
loop_
_entity.id
_entity.type
_entity.pdbx_description
1 polymer ?
#
loop_
_entity_poly.entity_id
_entity_poly.type
_entity_poly.pdbx_seq_one_letter_code
_entity_poly.pdbx_strand_id
1 'polypeptide(L)'
;MSNTEKKRKVIRSEGRAIVASVYHFLQEEYNFMKENNHDWCDLTPLSNIRKRTANATGVSERTVTTILKEEKELPSTSGKFVF
;
A
#
# COMPACT_ATOMS: atom_id res chain seq x y z
N MET A 1 -26.29 -15.92 -19.32
CA MET A 1 -25.05 -15.27 -18.82
C MET A 1 -25.28 -14.90 -17.36
N SER A 2 -24.67 -15.62 -16.41
CA SER A 2 -24.84 -15.33 -14.99
C SER A 2 -24.01 -14.09 -14.62
N ASN A 3 -24.70 -13.06 -14.16
CA ASN A 3 -24.08 -11.86 -13.59
C ASN A 3 -23.57 -12.25 -12.20
N THR A 4 -22.33 -12.74 -12.09
CA THR A 4 -21.68 -12.91 -10.80
C THR A 4 -21.37 -11.53 -10.22
N GLU A 5 -22.30 -11.02 -9.43
CA GLU A 5 -22.10 -9.85 -8.59
C GLU A 5 -20.84 -10.09 -7.73
N LYS A 6 -19.74 -9.41 -8.06
CA LYS A 6 -18.53 -9.40 -7.24
C LYS A 6 -18.89 -8.79 -5.89
N LYS A 7 -19.25 -9.64 -4.92
CA LYS A 7 -19.45 -9.24 -3.52
C LYS A 7 -18.22 -8.46 -3.06
N ARG A 8 -18.44 -7.23 -2.57
CA ARG A 8 -17.36 -6.37 -2.07
C ARG A 8 -16.68 -7.08 -0.90
N LYS A 9 -15.38 -7.36 -1.03
CA LYS A 9 -14.57 -7.90 0.06
C LYS A 9 -14.43 -6.83 1.13
N VAL A 10 -15.05 -7.04 2.29
CA VAL A 10 -14.90 -6.17 3.45
C VAL A 10 -13.55 -6.47 4.09
N ILE A 11 -12.69 -5.45 4.19
CA ILE A 11 -11.38 -5.56 4.81
C ILE A 11 -11.48 -5.12 6.26
N ARG A 12 -11.31 -6.07 7.18
CA ARG A 12 -11.24 -5.84 8.63
C ARG A 12 -9.95 -5.10 9.00
N SER A 13 -9.85 -4.58 10.23
CA SER A 13 -8.72 -3.77 10.73
C SER A 13 -7.34 -4.36 10.39
N GLU A 14 -7.13 -5.65 10.63
CA GLU A 14 -5.87 -6.35 10.31
C GLU A 14 -5.54 -6.31 8.80
N GLY A 15 -6.54 -6.55 7.95
CA GLY A 15 -6.35 -6.48 6.50
C GLY A 15 -6.02 -5.06 6.02
N ARG A 16 -6.52 -4.03 6.71
CA ARG A 16 -6.19 -2.63 6.40
C ARG A 16 -4.74 -2.33 6.77
N ALA A 17 -4.30 -2.82 7.93
CA ALA A 17 -2.90 -2.72 8.35
C ALA A 17 -1.96 -3.40 7.34
N ILE A 18 -2.30 -4.61 6.87
CA ILE A 18 -1.50 -5.30 5.82
C ILE A 18 -1.41 -4.45 4.54
N VAL A 19 -2.53 -3.87 4.09
CA VAL A 19 -2.53 -3.03 2.88
C VAL A 19 -1.64 -1.81 3.05
N ALA A 20 -1.68 -1.15 4.20
CA ALA A 20 -0.82 -0.02 4.51
C ALA A 20 0.66 -0.42 4.61
N SER A 21 0.99 -1.51 5.31
CA SER A 21 2.36 -2.02 5.40
C SER A 21 2.95 -2.37 4.04
N VAL A 22 2.17 -3.00 3.15
CA VAL A 22 2.62 -3.28 1.77
C VAL A 22 2.86 -1.98 1.00
N TYR A 23 2.01 -0.97 1.16
CA TYR A 23 2.23 0.34 0.53
C TYR A 23 3.54 0.98 0.99
N HIS A 24 3.78 1.06 2.30
CA HIS A 24 4.99 1.66 2.87
C HIS A 24 6.25 0.91 2.46
N PHE A 25 6.23 -0.43 2.48
CA PHE A 25 7.33 -1.25 2.00
C PHE A 25 7.68 -0.95 0.54
N LEU A 26 6.69 -0.89 -0.35
CA LEU A 26 6.90 -0.60 -1.77
C LEU A 26 7.37 0.85 -2.00
N GLN A 27 6.98 1.78 -1.13
CA GLN A 27 7.45 3.16 -1.15
C GLN A 27 8.91 3.27 -0.72
N GLU A 28 9.29 2.59 0.36
CA GLU A 28 10.67 2.49 0.83
C GLU A 28 11.57 1.84 -0.22
N GLU A 29 11.13 0.74 -0.85
CA GLU A 29 11.84 0.11 -1.96
C GLU A 29 12.08 1.09 -3.12
N TYR A 30 11.05 1.84 -3.53
CA TYR A 30 11.19 2.83 -4.60
C TYR A 30 12.17 3.94 -4.23
N ASN A 31 12.10 4.45 -3.00
CA ASN A 31 13.02 5.49 -2.52
C ASN A 31 14.45 4.97 -2.45
N PHE A 32 14.66 3.76 -1.91
CA PHE A 32 15.97 3.12 -1.86
C PHE A 32 16.56 2.95 -3.26
N MET A 33 15.76 2.45 -4.22
CA MET A 33 16.21 2.28 -5.61
C MET A 33 16.50 3.62 -6.28
N LYS A 34 15.75 4.68 -5.95
CA LYS A 34 15.98 6.03 -6.48
C LYS A 34 17.24 6.67 -5.92
N GLU A 35 17.57 6.41 -4.66
CA GLU A 35 18.77 6.96 -4.00
C GLU A 35 20.04 6.20 -4.37
N ASN A 36 19.94 4.90 -4.65
CA ASN A 36 21.10 4.02 -4.83
C ASN A 36 21.34 3.61 -6.29
N ASN A 37 20.39 3.80 -7.21
CA ASN A 37 20.64 3.61 -8.63
C ASN A 37 21.01 4.92 -9.31
N HIS A 38 21.99 4.83 -10.20
CA HIS A 38 22.38 5.91 -11.10
C HIS A 38 21.30 6.17 -12.17
N ASP A 39 21.33 7.36 -12.77
CA ASP A 39 20.36 7.92 -13.73
C ASP A 39 20.00 7.05 -14.95
N TRP A 40 20.68 5.93 -15.17
CA TRP A 40 20.44 5.00 -16.28
C TRP A 40 19.43 3.89 -15.94
N CYS A 41 19.00 3.75 -14.69
CA CYS A 41 18.00 2.77 -14.30
C CYS A 41 16.58 3.35 -14.41
N ASP A 42 15.77 2.83 -15.34
CA ASP A 42 14.36 3.22 -15.46
C ASP A 42 13.53 2.64 -14.30
N LEU A 43 13.16 3.51 -13.36
CA LEU A 43 12.30 3.17 -12.21
C LEU A 43 10.82 3.40 -12.47
N THR A 44 10.41 3.80 -13.69
CA THR A 44 9.00 4.01 -14.06
C THR A 44 8.10 2.82 -13.66
N PRO A 45 8.51 1.55 -13.83
CA PRO A 45 7.69 0.41 -13.40
C PRO A 45 7.43 0.35 -11.89
N LEU A 46 8.37 0.84 -11.08
CA LEU A 46 8.29 0.83 -9.61
C LEU A 46 7.52 2.05 -9.06
N SER A 47 7.47 3.14 -9.82
CA SER A 47 6.89 4.43 -9.42
C SER A 47 5.40 4.37 -9.07
N ASN A 48 4.64 3.45 -9.67
CA ASN A 48 3.20 3.34 -9.42
C ASN A 48 2.89 2.47 -8.20
N ILE A 49 3.30 2.97 -7.03
CA ILE A 49 3.21 2.26 -5.74
C ILE A 49 1.77 1.84 -5.44
N ARG A 50 0.78 2.73 -5.62
CA ARG A 50 -0.64 2.41 -5.34
C ARG A 50 -1.18 1.25 -6.18
N LYS A 51 -0.89 1.24 -7.47
CA LYS A 51 -1.29 0.15 -8.37
C LYS A 51 -0.59 -1.16 -7.99
N ARG A 52 0.69 -1.09 -7.63
CA ARG A 52 1.45 -2.25 -7.15
C ARG A 52 0.87 -2.80 -5.85
N THR A 53 0.52 -1.95 -4.89
CA THR A 53 -0.18 -2.36 -3.65
C THR A 53 -1.53 -3.00 -3.95
N ALA A 54 -2.34 -2.41 -4.82
CA ALA A 54 -3.64 -2.94 -5.22
C ALA A 54 -3.52 -4.36 -5.80
N ASN A 55 -2.56 -4.57 -6.71
CA ASN A 55 -2.28 -5.86 -7.30
C ASN A 55 -1.79 -6.88 -6.27
N ALA A 56 -0.86 -6.49 -5.39
CA ALA A 56 -0.28 -7.38 -4.39
C ALA A 56 -1.28 -7.83 -3.31
N THR A 57 -2.23 -6.96 -2.96
CA THR A 57 -3.19 -7.21 -1.87
C THR A 57 -4.56 -7.66 -2.37
N GLY A 58 -4.79 -7.63 -3.70
CA GLY A 58 -6.05 -8.02 -4.32
C GLY A 58 -7.20 -7.06 -4.05
N VAL A 59 -6.90 -5.78 -3.77
CA VAL A 59 -7.87 -4.72 -3.49
C VAL A 59 -7.86 -3.67 -4.59
N SER A 60 -8.87 -2.80 -4.64
CA SER A 60 -8.87 -1.71 -5.63
C SER A 60 -7.93 -0.57 -5.23
N GLU A 61 -7.36 0.16 -6.19
CA GLU A 61 -6.55 1.36 -5.92
C GLU A 61 -7.31 2.42 -5.09
N ARG A 62 -8.63 2.49 -5.27
CA ARG A 62 -9.51 3.34 -4.45
C ARG A 62 -9.53 2.89 -2.99
N THR A 63 -9.59 1.59 -2.74
CA THR A 63 -9.52 0.99 -1.40
C THR A 63 -8.18 1.28 -0.73
N VAL A 64 -7.07 1.15 -1.47
CA VAL A 64 -5.73 1.54 -0.98
C VAL A 64 -5.73 3.01 -0.54
N THR A 65 -6.24 3.90 -1.40
CA THR A 65 -6.31 5.34 -1.09
C THR A 65 -7.15 5.64 0.15
N THR A 66 -8.29 4.96 0.32
CA THR A 66 -9.12 5.12 1.52
C THR A 66 -8.39 4.64 2.78
N ILE A 67 -7.75 3.48 2.75
CA ILE A 67 -7.00 2.94 3.89
C ILE A 67 -5.87 3.88 4.31
N LEU A 68 -5.10 4.43 3.36
CA LEU A 68 -4.01 5.37 3.68
C LEU A 68 -4.50 6.69 4.26
N LYS A 69 -5.71 7.15 3.88
CA LYS A 69 -6.32 8.34 4.50
C LYS A 69 -6.69 8.07 5.95
N GLU A 70 -7.35 6.95 6.21
CA GLU A 70 -7.73 6.53 7.56
C GLU A 70 -6.50 6.33 8.44
N GLU A 71 -5.42 5.75 7.91
CA GLU A 71 -4.16 5.58 8.63
C GLU A 71 -3.57 6.91 9.08
N LYS A 72 -3.61 7.95 8.22
CA LYS A 72 -3.14 9.30 8.55
C LYS A 72 -3.99 10.00 9.60
N GLU A 73 -5.27 9.63 9.69
CA GLU A 73 -6.23 10.16 10.67
C GLU A 73 -6.16 9.44 12.02
N LEU A 74 -5.52 8.25 12.09
CA LEU A 74 -5.26 7.58 13.35
C LEU A 74 -4.19 8.36 14.14
N PRO A 75 -4.43 8.65 15.44
CA PRO A 75 -3.39 9.24 16.28
C PRO A 75 -2.21 8.28 16.32
N SER A 76 -1.00 8.80 16.05
CA SER A 76 0.24 8.03 16.06
C SER A 76 0.41 7.33 17.41
N THR A 77 0.06 6.05 17.47
CA THR A 77 0.38 5.18 18.60
C THR A 77 1.81 4.66 18.41
N SER A 78 2.77 5.57 18.23
CA SER A 78 4.19 5.25 18.41
C SER A 78 4.45 5.09 19.91
N GLY A 79 3.95 4.00 20.49
CA GLY A 79 4.41 3.53 21.78
C GLY A 79 5.87 3.13 21.62
N LYS A 80 6.78 4.01 22.06
CA LYS A 80 8.19 3.66 22.26
C LYS A 80 8.21 2.44 23.19
N PHE A 81 8.55 1.27 22.67
CA PHE A 81 8.99 0.17 23.51
C PHE A 81 10.34 0.61 24.11
N VAL A 82 10.31 0.96 25.39
CA VAL A 82 11.52 1.15 26.21
C VAL A 82 11.84 -0.23 26.78
N PHE A 83 12.97 -0.79 26.36
CA PHE A 83 13.59 -1.96 27.02
C PHE A 83 14.37 -1.50 28.26
#